data_AF-A0A8S9IHT6-F1
#
_entry.id   AF-A0A8S9IHT6-F1
#
_cell.length_a   1.000
_cell.length_b   1.000
_cell.length_c   1.000
_cell.angle_alpha   90.00
_cell.angle_beta   90.00
_cell.angle_gamma   90.00
#
_symmetry.space_group_name_H-M   'P 1'
#
loop_
_entity.id
_entity.type
_entity.pdbx_description
1 polymer ?
#
loop_
_entity_poly.entity_id
_entity_poly.type
_entity_poly.pdbx_seq_one_letter_code
_entity_poly.pdbx_strand_id
1 'polypeptide(L)'
;MFLLPAMQNIERAVSDLGVKVSTATDTNGFSRFPPSSGSFTPDFQIFFIDPVLSFLVSKKSPPAREYLTYFTYVNNMRDLSLEYALLISNKTVVNDGSNSYRNLFLAFLDTIYAALEKSIAGSVKIVVSESSWPTSGGTAASVDNARTYVKNFIQIAKTGSPRRPERAIETYIVRFDIKLVNNCLKLIAVSVTQMALFGFVIYV
;
A
#
# COMPACT_ATOMS: atom_id res chain seq x y z
N MET A 1 -1.03 -18.90 14.44
CA MET A 1 -0.58 -17.53 14.09
C MET A 1 0.94 -17.46 14.30
N PHE A 2 1.72 -17.57 13.22
CA PHE A 2 3.19 -17.72 13.30
C PHE A 2 3.98 -16.44 12.96
N LEU A 3 3.28 -15.39 12.51
CA LEU A 3 3.90 -14.18 11.98
C LEU A 3 4.75 -13.43 13.02
N LEU A 4 4.18 -13.05 14.16
CA LEU A 4 4.92 -12.30 15.17
C LEU A 4 6.14 -13.07 15.72
N PRO A 5 6.04 -14.38 16.08
CA PRO A 5 7.22 -15.16 16.45
C PRO A 5 8.31 -15.20 15.37
N ALA A 6 7.93 -15.34 14.10
CA ALA A 6 8.88 -15.30 13.00
C ALA A 6 9.58 -13.93 12.88
N MET A 7 8.82 -12.83 12.95
CA MET A 7 9.37 -11.47 12.91
C MET A 7 10.34 -11.21 14.07
N GLN A 8 10.01 -11.66 15.28
CA GLN A 8 10.87 -11.53 16.46
C GLN A 8 12.18 -12.34 16.30
N ASN A 9 12.11 -13.54 15.72
CA ASN A 9 13.28 -14.36 15.48
C ASN A 9 14.21 -13.75 14.42
N ILE A 10 13.65 -13.24 13.32
CA ILE A 10 14.42 -12.54 12.29
C ILE A 10 15.05 -11.27 12.88
N GLU A 11 14.28 -10.47 13.64
CA GLU A 11 14.80 -9.24 14.23
C GLU A 11 15.95 -9.49 15.19
N ARG A 12 15.88 -10.55 16.00
CA ARG A 12 16.99 -10.97 16.86
C ARG A 12 18.24 -11.36 16.06
N ALA A 13 18.07 -11.94 14.87
CA ALA A 13 19.19 -12.34 14.03
C ALA A 13 19.85 -11.17 13.30
N VAL A 14 19.12 -10.06 13.07
CA VAL A 14 19.59 -8.94 12.25
C VAL A 14 19.70 -7.60 13.01
N SER A 15 19.46 -7.60 14.33
CA SER A 15 19.39 -6.39 15.16
C SER A 15 20.61 -5.47 15.02
N ASP A 16 21.78 -6.10 14.90
CA ASP A 16 23.07 -5.40 14.90
C ASP A 16 23.51 -4.99 13.48
N LEU A 17 22.73 -5.38 12.46
CA LEU A 17 23.02 -5.11 11.04
C LEU A 17 22.32 -3.84 10.53
N GLY A 18 21.54 -3.16 11.37
CA GLY A 18 20.76 -1.99 10.97
C GLY A 18 19.59 -2.30 10.04
N VAL A 19 19.26 -3.58 9.84
CA VAL A 19 18.15 -4.04 8.98
C VAL A 19 16.82 -3.95 9.73
N LYS A 20 15.80 -3.39 9.08
CA LYS A 20 14.44 -3.28 9.65
C LYS A 20 13.58 -4.47 9.22
N VAL A 21 13.02 -5.17 10.20
CA VAL A 21 12.02 -6.22 9.97
C VAL A 21 10.64 -5.60 9.87
N SER A 22 9.89 -5.95 8.83
CA SER A 22 8.52 -5.53 8.58
C SER A 22 7.66 -6.71 8.10
N THR A 23 6.37 -6.45 7.84
CA THR A 23 5.44 -7.39 7.21
C THR A 23 4.59 -6.67 6.18
N ALA A 24 4.24 -7.36 5.09
CA ALA A 24 3.37 -6.85 4.04
C ALA A 24 1.90 -7.15 4.36
N THR A 25 1.14 -6.07 4.48
CA THR A 25 -0.32 -5.96 4.48
C THR A 25 -1.00 -5.96 3.12
N ASP A 26 -1.96 -6.82 2.84
CA ASP A 26 -2.99 -6.45 1.85
C ASP A 26 -3.91 -5.33 2.42
N THR A 27 -4.87 -4.88 1.61
CA THR A 27 -5.84 -3.84 1.98
C THR A 27 -7.14 -4.39 2.57
N ASN A 28 -7.18 -5.67 2.96
CA ASN A 28 -8.36 -6.24 3.62
C ASN A 28 -8.36 -5.89 5.12
N GLY A 29 -9.54 -5.88 5.74
CA GLY A 29 -9.67 -5.58 7.18
C GLY A 29 -9.80 -4.10 7.55
N PHE A 30 -10.17 -3.23 6.61
CA PHE A 30 -10.46 -1.81 6.88
C PHE A 30 -11.92 -1.47 6.55
N SER A 31 -12.57 -0.68 7.40
CA SER A 31 -13.85 -0.06 7.08
C SER A 31 -13.68 0.89 5.89
N ARG A 32 -14.64 0.84 4.96
CA ARG A 32 -14.53 1.55 3.69
C ARG A 32 -15.44 2.77 3.69
N PHE A 33 -14.77 3.92 3.60
CA PHE A 33 -15.27 5.19 3.07
C PHE A 33 -16.23 6.01 3.97
N PRO A 34 -16.10 7.36 4.00
CA PRO A 34 -15.02 8.16 3.41
C PRO A 34 -13.66 7.87 4.09
N PRO A 35 -12.51 8.28 3.49
CA PRO A 35 -11.19 7.96 4.03
C PRO A 35 -10.99 8.29 5.52
N SER A 36 -11.52 9.41 6.00
CA SER A 36 -11.48 9.81 7.42
C SER A 36 -12.16 8.81 8.37
N SER A 37 -13.13 8.02 7.88
CA SER A 37 -13.82 6.98 8.64
C SER A 37 -13.02 5.69 8.77
N GLY A 38 -11.89 5.55 8.07
CA GLY A 38 -11.04 4.35 8.11
C GLY A 38 -10.75 3.87 9.52
N SER A 39 -10.99 2.58 9.74
CA SER A 39 -10.76 1.86 11.00
C SER A 39 -10.45 0.40 10.69
N PHE A 40 -9.67 -0.26 11.53
CA PHE A 40 -9.47 -1.70 11.43
C PHE A 40 -10.75 -2.44 11.82
N THR A 41 -11.04 -3.58 11.18
CA THR A 41 -12.09 -4.48 11.67
C THR A 41 -11.68 -5.07 13.03
N PRO A 42 -12.61 -5.41 13.93
CA PRO A 42 -12.27 -5.92 15.25
C PRO A 42 -11.31 -7.13 15.21
N ASP A 43 -11.57 -8.10 14.33
CA ASP A 43 -10.71 -9.28 14.20
C ASP A 43 -9.30 -8.91 13.70
N PHE A 44 -9.22 -8.02 12.71
CA PHE A 44 -7.93 -7.57 12.19
C PHE A 44 -7.18 -6.72 13.24
N GLN A 45 -7.90 -5.93 14.03
CA GLN A 45 -7.34 -5.18 15.14
C GLN A 45 -6.70 -6.12 16.17
N ILE A 46 -7.48 -7.08 16.68
CA ILE A 46 -7.10 -7.94 17.80
C ILE A 46 -5.98 -8.92 17.39
N PHE A 47 -6.12 -9.59 16.25
CA PHE A 47 -5.21 -10.68 15.90
C PHE A 47 -3.98 -10.21 15.13
N PHE A 48 -4.08 -9.08 14.42
CA PHE A 48 -2.98 -8.60 13.59
C PHE A 48 -2.39 -7.30 14.12
N ILE A 49 -3.21 -6.25 14.24
CA ILE A 49 -2.70 -4.91 14.53
C ILE A 49 -2.10 -4.81 15.93
N ASP A 50 -2.80 -5.21 16.96
CA ASP A 50 -2.31 -5.06 18.33
C ASP A 50 -0.96 -5.77 18.56
N PRO A 51 -0.78 -7.06 18.21
CA PRO A 51 0.50 -7.74 18.41
C PRO A 51 1.60 -7.30 17.43
N VAL A 52 1.29 -7.17 16.14
CA VAL A 52 2.31 -6.92 15.10
C VAL A 52 2.69 -5.45 15.05
N LEU A 53 1.72 -4.54 15.12
CA LEU A 53 1.98 -3.11 15.03
C LEU A 53 2.68 -2.60 16.30
N SER A 54 2.36 -3.14 17.48
CA SER A 54 3.14 -2.88 18.70
C SER A 54 4.62 -3.24 18.52
N PHE A 55 4.89 -4.41 17.94
CA PHE A 55 6.26 -4.83 17.65
C PHE A 55 6.95 -3.87 16.67
N LEU A 56 6.30 -3.54 15.55
CA LEU A 56 6.84 -2.61 14.55
C LEU A 56 7.13 -1.22 15.12
N VAL A 57 6.22 -0.68 15.93
CA VAL A 57 6.40 0.60 16.64
C VAL A 57 7.61 0.53 17.56
N SER A 58 7.74 -0.53 18.37
CA SER A 58 8.87 -0.70 19.30
C SER A 58 10.23 -0.75 18.59
N LYS A 59 10.26 -1.31 17.38
CA LYS A 59 11.48 -1.43 16.55
C LYS A 59 11.70 -0.25 15.60
N LYS A 60 10.77 0.73 15.59
CA LYS A 60 10.74 1.84 14.63
C LYS A 60 10.80 1.32 13.18
N SER A 61 10.12 0.21 12.92
CA SER A 61 10.01 -0.39 11.58
C SER A 61 8.70 0.04 10.94
N PRO A 62 8.69 0.60 9.72
CA PRO A 62 7.45 0.96 9.06
C PRO A 62 6.73 -0.29 8.51
N PRO A 63 5.40 -0.41 8.66
CA PRO A 63 4.61 -1.44 8.00
C PRO A 63 4.66 -1.28 6.48
N ALA A 64 4.81 -2.41 5.79
CA ALA A 64 4.73 -2.50 4.34
C ALA A 64 3.28 -2.80 3.91
N ARG A 65 2.84 -2.19 2.81
CA ARG A 65 1.48 -2.34 2.29
C ARG A 65 1.47 -2.52 0.77
N GLU A 66 0.71 -3.50 0.32
CA GLU A 66 0.40 -3.71 -1.09
C GLU A 66 -0.85 -2.92 -1.45
N TYR A 67 -0.78 -2.14 -2.53
CA TYR A 67 -1.90 -1.33 -3.02
C TYR A 67 -2.35 -1.84 -4.37
N LEU A 68 -3.46 -2.57 -4.32
CA LEU A 68 -4.08 -3.29 -5.43
C LEU A 68 -5.25 -2.50 -6.03
N THR A 69 -4.97 -1.30 -6.56
CA THR A 69 -5.98 -0.43 -7.20
C THR A 69 -6.69 -1.11 -8.36
N TYR A 70 -5.97 -1.93 -9.15
CA TYR A 70 -6.54 -2.74 -10.22
C TYR A 70 -7.64 -3.67 -9.71
N PHE A 71 -7.38 -4.44 -8.65
CA PHE A 71 -8.36 -5.38 -8.10
C PHE A 71 -9.57 -4.66 -7.49
N THR A 72 -9.36 -3.46 -6.93
CA THR A 72 -10.49 -2.64 -6.48
C THR A 72 -11.35 -2.21 -7.66
N TYR A 73 -10.73 -1.75 -8.75
CA TYR A 73 -11.46 -1.33 -9.95
C TYR A 73 -12.28 -2.47 -10.58
N VAL A 74 -11.66 -3.61 -10.89
CA VAL A 74 -12.35 -4.71 -11.59
C VAL A 74 -13.50 -5.29 -10.76
N ASN A 75 -13.44 -5.21 -9.43
CA ASN A 75 -14.51 -5.66 -8.54
C ASN A 75 -15.63 -4.63 -8.34
N ASN A 76 -15.48 -3.39 -8.81
CA ASN A 76 -16.41 -2.28 -8.56
C ASN A 76 -16.62 -1.39 -9.80
N MET A 77 -16.48 -1.94 -11.01
CA MET A 77 -16.49 -1.17 -12.26
C MET A 77 -17.77 -0.37 -12.53
N ARG A 78 -18.87 -0.71 -11.84
CA ARG A 78 -20.13 0.04 -11.90
C ARG A 78 -20.02 1.42 -11.23
N ASP A 79 -19.27 1.49 -10.13
CA ASP A 79 -19.25 2.65 -9.23
C ASP A 79 -17.88 3.35 -9.23
N LEU A 80 -16.83 2.68 -9.72
CA LEU A 80 -15.47 3.21 -9.83
C LEU A 80 -15.07 3.40 -11.29
N SER A 81 -14.78 4.65 -11.67
CA SER A 81 -14.28 4.95 -13.01
C SER A 81 -12.84 4.46 -13.19
N LEU A 82 -12.50 4.09 -14.43
CA LEU A 82 -11.15 3.64 -14.78
C LEU A 82 -10.13 4.77 -14.55
N GLU A 83 -10.48 6.02 -14.84
CA GLU A 83 -9.62 7.19 -14.68
C GLU A 83 -9.21 7.42 -13.23
N TYR A 84 -10.13 7.19 -12.28
CA TYR A 84 -9.85 7.31 -10.85
C TYR A 84 -8.88 6.22 -10.38
N ALA A 85 -9.05 5.00 -10.89
CA ALA A 85 -8.17 3.86 -10.60
C ALA A 85 -6.79 3.99 -11.29
N LEU A 86 -6.74 4.53 -12.50
CA LEU A 86 -5.51 4.84 -13.26
C LEU A 86 -4.78 6.11 -12.79
N LEU A 87 -5.32 6.78 -11.76
CA LEU A 87 -4.75 7.96 -11.15
C LEU A 87 -4.68 9.18 -12.08
N ILE A 88 -5.59 9.26 -13.05
CA ILE A 88 -5.65 10.32 -14.08
C ILE A 88 -6.92 11.18 -14.01
N SER A 89 -7.81 10.97 -13.04
CA SER A 89 -9.04 11.77 -12.96
C SER A 89 -8.72 13.26 -12.75
N ASN A 90 -9.35 14.09 -13.57
CA ASN A 90 -9.26 15.55 -13.49
C ASN A 90 -10.29 16.16 -12.53
N LYS A 91 -11.21 15.35 -11.99
CA LYS A 91 -12.26 15.76 -11.07
C LYS A 91 -12.06 15.11 -9.71
N THR A 92 -12.49 15.82 -8.67
CA THR A 92 -12.64 15.23 -7.34
C THR A 92 -13.71 14.15 -7.41
N VAL A 93 -13.34 12.94 -7.00
CA VAL A 93 -14.26 11.79 -6.92
C VAL A 93 -14.78 11.62 -5.51
N VAL A 94 -13.98 12.01 -4.51
CA VAL A 94 -14.29 11.89 -3.09
C VAL A 94 -14.05 13.22 -2.41
N ASN A 95 -15.07 13.74 -1.74
CA ASN A 95 -14.93 14.84 -0.78
C ASN A 95 -15.05 14.27 0.64
N ASP A 96 -14.11 14.62 1.51
CA ASP A 96 -14.00 14.09 2.87
C ASP A 96 -13.53 15.20 3.82
N GLY A 97 -14.49 16.01 4.27
CA GLY A 97 -14.21 17.23 5.03
C GLY A 97 -13.38 18.22 4.20
N SER A 98 -12.21 18.60 4.72
CA SER A 98 -11.26 19.48 4.02
C SER A 98 -10.42 18.76 2.95
N ASN A 99 -10.48 17.43 2.89
CA ASN A 99 -9.71 16.63 1.94
C ASN A 99 -10.53 16.32 0.70
N SER A 100 -9.85 16.30 -0.45
CA SER A 100 -10.44 15.88 -1.72
C SER A 100 -9.52 14.89 -2.43
N TYR A 101 -10.10 13.84 -2.99
CA TYR A 101 -9.34 12.79 -3.66
C TYR A 101 -9.73 12.70 -5.14
N ARG A 102 -8.71 12.84 -5.97
CA ARG A 102 -8.78 12.71 -7.43
C ARG A 102 -8.19 11.39 -7.93
N ASN A 103 -7.61 10.58 -7.05
CA ASN A 103 -7.12 9.26 -7.41
C ASN A 103 -7.36 8.25 -6.29
N LEU A 104 -7.64 7.01 -6.68
CA LEU A 104 -8.05 5.93 -5.79
C LEU A 104 -6.96 5.57 -4.78
N PHE A 105 -5.70 5.61 -5.20
CA PHE A 105 -4.56 5.31 -4.35
C PHE A 105 -4.47 6.21 -3.11
N LEU A 106 -4.55 7.53 -3.28
CA LEU A 106 -4.46 8.46 -2.14
C LEU A 106 -5.66 8.33 -1.18
N ALA A 107 -6.86 8.05 -1.71
CA ALA A 107 -8.03 7.80 -0.87
C ALA A 107 -7.84 6.55 0.00
N PHE A 108 -7.29 5.47 -0.57
CA PHE A 108 -6.95 4.27 0.20
C PHE A 108 -5.84 4.50 1.22
N LEU A 109 -4.77 5.19 0.81
CA LEU A 109 -3.66 5.51 1.69
C LEU A 109 -4.14 6.29 2.91
N ASP A 110 -4.99 7.29 2.72
CA ASP A 110 -5.52 8.11 3.82
C ASP A 110 -6.58 7.38 4.65
N THR A 111 -7.26 6.38 4.08
CA THR A 111 -8.11 5.45 4.85
C THR A 111 -7.27 4.65 5.86
N ILE A 112 -6.09 4.18 5.44
CA ILE A 112 -5.19 3.43 6.32
C ILE A 112 -4.55 4.37 7.35
N TYR A 113 -4.14 5.58 6.96
CA TYR A 113 -3.65 6.57 7.94
C TYR A 113 -4.72 6.93 8.98
N ALA A 114 -5.98 7.10 8.57
CA ALA A 114 -7.07 7.34 9.51
C ALA A 114 -7.27 6.17 10.49
N ALA A 115 -7.14 4.93 10.02
CA ALA A 115 -7.21 3.74 10.88
C ALA A 115 -6.02 3.68 11.86
N LEU A 116 -4.80 3.96 11.39
CA LEU A 116 -3.60 3.98 12.23
C LEU A 116 -3.70 5.04 13.33
N GLU A 117 -4.22 6.23 13.01
CA GLU A 117 -4.41 7.33 13.97
C GLU A 117 -5.42 7.01 15.07
N LYS A 118 -6.36 6.11 14.82
CA LYS A 118 -7.31 5.57 15.81
C LYS A 118 -6.74 4.39 16.61
N SER A 119 -5.50 3.99 16.33
CA SER A 119 -4.79 2.91 17.00
C SER A 119 -3.55 3.44 17.74
N ILE A 120 -2.81 2.55 18.39
CA ILE A 120 -1.52 2.85 19.06
C ILE A 120 -0.41 3.34 18.11
N ALA A 121 -0.64 3.33 16.80
CA ALA A 121 0.36 3.55 15.76
C ALA A 121 0.12 4.81 14.90
N GLY A 122 -0.59 5.81 15.42
CA GLY A 122 -0.92 7.03 14.67
C GLY A 122 0.28 7.85 14.16
N SER A 123 1.48 7.61 14.69
CA SER A 123 2.74 8.24 14.26
C SER A 123 3.52 7.45 13.21
N VAL A 124 3.08 6.23 12.89
CA VAL A 124 3.80 5.32 12.01
C VAL A 124 3.65 5.73 10.54
N LYS A 125 4.77 5.65 9.81
CA LYS A 125 4.79 5.86 8.35
C LYS A 125 4.51 4.55 7.63
N ILE A 126 3.75 4.62 6.54
CA ILE A 126 3.50 3.46 5.67
C ILE A 126 4.55 3.44 4.56
N VAL A 127 5.08 2.25 4.28
CA VAL A 127 5.83 1.96 3.06
C VAL A 127 4.90 1.23 2.09
N VAL A 128 4.80 1.69 0.86
CA VAL A 128 4.08 0.99 -0.20
C VAL A 128 5.02 -0.06 -0.79
N SER A 129 4.89 -1.31 -0.37
CA SER A 129 5.77 -2.39 -0.83
C SER A 129 5.46 -2.85 -2.24
N GLU A 130 4.21 -2.72 -2.67
CA GLU A 130 3.82 -3.05 -4.04
C GLU A 130 2.69 -2.16 -4.52
N SER A 131 2.83 -1.61 -5.72
CA SER A 131 1.69 -1.12 -6.49
C SER A 131 1.95 -1.26 -7.98
N SER A 132 0.93 -1.69 -8.72
CA SER A 132 1.08 -2.01 -10.13
C SER A 132 -0.27 -2.05 -10.84
N TRP A 133 -0.21 -2.21 -12.17
CA TRP A 133 -1.36 -2.45 -13.00
C TRP A 133 -1.00 -3.49 -14.08
N PRO A 134 -1.85 -4.49 -14.32
CA PRO A 134 -1.52 -5.60 -15.22
C PRO A 134 -1.43 -5.16 -16.68
N THR A 135 -0.48 -5.75 -17.39
CA THR A 135 -0.27 -5.49 -18.82
C THR A 135 -1.14 -6.35 -19.73
N SER A 136 -1.71 -7.44 -19.22
CA SER A 136 -2.55 -8.37 -19.97
C SER A 136 -3.43 -9.23 -19.05
N GLY A 137 -4.36 -9.99 -19.64
CA GLY A 137 -5.03 -11.11 -18.95
C GLY A 137 -6.32 -10.78 -18.21
N GLY A 138 -6.87 -9.56 -18.37
CA GLY A 138 -8.13 -9.18 -17.73
C GLY A 138 -8.70 -7.85 -18.22
N THR A 139 -9.85 -7.46 -17.68
CA THR A 139 -10.52 -6.19 -18.01
C THR A 139 -9.61 -5.01 -17.68
N ALA A 140 -9.47 -4.08 -18.63
CA ALA A 140 -8.57 -2.92 -18.52
C ALA A 140 -7.09 -3.25 -18.27
N ALA A 141 -6.68 -4.52 -18.37
CA ALA A 141 -5.28 -4.92 -18.36
C ALA A 141 -4.69 -4.69 -19.76
N SER A 142 -3.80 -3.71 -19.88
CA SER A 142 -3.10 -3.39 -21.14
C SER A 142 -1.76 -2.75 -20.84
N VAL A 143 -0.83 -2.83 -21.79
CA VAL A 143 0.48 -2.17 -21.69
C VAL A 143 0.33 -0.66 -21.49
N ASP A 144 -0.63 -0.04 -22.18
CA ASP A 144 -0.85 1.41 -22.09
C ASP A 144 -1.44 1.85 -20.75
N ASN A 145 -2.40 1.09 -20.21
CA ASN A 145 -2.94 1.34 -18.87
C ASN A 145 -1.87 1.12 -17.79
N ALA A 146 -1.07 0.07 -17.92
CA ALA A 146 0.03 -0.20 -17.00
C ALA A 146 1.08 0.91 -17.01
N ARG A 147 1.49 1.38 -18.20
CA ARG A 147 2.40 2.52 -18.36
C ARG A 147 1.81 3.79 -17.75
N THR A 148 0.53 4.05 -18.00
CA THR A 148 -0.18 5.21 -17.47
C THR A 148 -0.21 5.18 -15.95
N TYR A 149 -0.60 4.04 -15.36
CA TYR A 149 -0.63 3.87 -13.90
C TYR A 149 0.74 4.14 -13.28
N VAL A 150 1.78 3.43 -13.73
CA VAL A 150 3.14 3.55 -13.20
C VAL A 150 3.68 4.98 -13.31
N LYS A 151 3.48 5.64 -14.46
CA LYS A 151 3.93 7.02 -14.67
C LYS A 151 3.29 7.98 -13.68
N ASN A 152 1.98 7.89 -13.48
CA ASN A 152 1.26 8.79 -12.55
C ASN A 152 1.54 8.46 -11.10
N PHE A 153 1.65 7.17 -10.78
CA PHE A 153 1.98 6.69 -9.46
C PHE A 153 3.33 7.24 -8.97
N ILE A 154 4.36 7.23 -9.83
CA ILE A 154 5.67 7.82 -9.52
C ILE A 154 5.58 9.30 -9.17
N GLN A 155 4.71 10.06 -9.85
CA GLN A 155 4.55 11.49 -9.57
C GLN A 155 3.82 11.73 -8.25
N ILE A 156 2.75 10.97 -7.99
CA ILE A 156 1.97 11.07 -6.74
C ILE A 156 2.81 10.67 -5.53
N ALA A 157 3.65 9.64 -5.66
CA ALA A 157 4.51 9.17 -4.57
C ALA A 157 5.48 10.27 -4.06
N LYS A 158 5.81 11.27 -4.90
CA LYS A 158 6.70 12.38 -4.52
C LYS A 158 6.01 13.47 -3.71
N THR A 159 4.69 13.61 -3.79
CA THR A 159 3.94 14.74 -3.22
C THR A 159 3.34 14.45 -1.85
N GLY A 160 3.10 13.17 -1.54
CA GLY A 160 2.34 12.76 -0.35
C GLY A 160 0.83 12.76 -0.60
N SER A 161 0.05 12.63 0.49
CA SER A 161 -1.41 12.52 0.46
C SER A 161 -2.10 13.74 1.08
N PRO A 162 -3.40 13.98 0.83
CA PRO A 162 -4.15 15.05 1.49
C PRO A 162 -4.05 15.04 3.02
N ARG A 163 -4.13 13.86 3.67
CA ARG A 163 -4.01 13.74 5.13
C ARG A 163 -2.57 13.88 5.63
N ARG A 164 -1.57 13.58 4.80
CA ARG A 164 -0.14 13.66 5.13
C ARG A 164 0.62 14.38 3.99
N PRO A 165 0.43 15.70 3.85
CA PRO A 165 1.02 16.48 2.75
C PRO A 165 2.54 16.64 2.91
N GLU A 166 3.21 16.99 1.82
CA GLU A 166 4.64 17.37 1.78
C GLU A 166 5.60 16.27 2.25
N ARG A 167 5.16 15.01 2.17
CA ARG A 167 5.97 13.85 2.55
C ARG A 167 5.93 12.83 1.43
N ALA A 168 7.09 12.60 0.81
CA ALA A 168 7.23 11.52 -0.15
C ALA A 168 6.83 10.17 0.50
N ILE A 169 6.08 9.38 -0.24
CA ILE A 169 5.63 8.06 0.14
C ILE A 169 6.70 7.08 -0.33
N GLU A 170 7.41 6.45 0.61
CA GLU A 170 8.35 5.40 0.26
C GLU A 170 7.59 4.28 -0.47
N THR A 171 7.99 4.02 -1.71
CA THR A 171 7.26 3.09 -2.57
C THR A 171 8.18 2.24 -3.43
N TYR A 172 7.82 0.97 -3.57
CA TYR A 172 8.37 -0.01 -4.48
C TYR A 172 7.33 -0.39 -5.54
N ILE A 173 7.71 -0.28 -6.82
CA ILE A 173 6.86 -0.66 -7.95
C ILE A 173 7.20 -2.07 -8.39
N VAL A 174 6.18 -2.89 -8.60
CA VAL A 174 6.33 -4.28 -9.06
C VAL A 174 5.75 -4.44 -10.46
N ARG A 175 6.40 -5.26 -11.29
CA ARG A 175 5.80 -5.69 -12.57
C ARG A 175 4.75 -6.77 -12.31
N PHE A 176 3.51 -6.53 -12.73
CA PHE A 176 2.42 -7.48 -12.58
C PHE A 176 1.86 -7.90 -13.95
N ASP A 177 1.71 -9.20 -14.16
CA ASP A 177 1.09 -9.78 -15.35
C ASP A 177 0.21 -10.96 -14.91
N ILE A 178 -1.09 -10.86 -15.17
CA ILE A 178 -2.08 -11.87 -14.76
C ILE A 178 -1.77 -13.22 -15.41
N LYS A 179 -1.23 -13.24 -16.64
CA LYS A 179 -0.87 -14.49 -17.32
C LYS A 179 0.35 -15.18 -16.69
N LEU A 180 1.21 -14.43 -16.00
CA LEU A 180 2.37 -14.97 -15.28
C LEU A 180 2.04 -15.43 -13.85
N VAL A 181 0.83 -15.15 -13.33
CA VAL A 181 0.43 -15.61 -11.98
C VAL A 181 0.45 -17.14 -11.86
N ASN A 182 0.33 -17.86 -12.98
CA ASN A 182 0.46 -19.33 -13.01
C ASN A 182 1.91 -19.85 -13.02
N ASN A 183 2.92 -18.99 -13.16
CA ASN A 183 4.34 -19.36 -13.19
C ASN A 183 5.20 -18.25 -12.56
N CYS A 184 5.50 -18.39 -11.26
CA CYS A 184 6.53 -17.68 -10.49
C CYS A 184 6.64 -16.16 -10.79
N LEU A 185 6.06 -15.34 -9.91
CA LEU A 185 6.27 -13.89 -9.88
C LEU A 185 7.78 -13.57 -9.95
N LYS A 186 8.23 -12.99 -11.08
CA LYS A 186 9.56 -12.36 -11.15
C LYS A 186 9.44 -10.97 -10.54
N LEU A 187 9.81 -10.87 -9.25
CA LEU A 187 9.87 -9.60 -8.53
C LEU A 187 10.96 -8.71 -9.15
N ILE A 188 10.56 -7.60 -9.77
CA ILE A 188 11.45 -6.47 -10.02
C ILE A 188 10.86 -5.33 -9.20
N ALA A 189 11.41 -5.10 -8.01
CA ALA A 189 11.05 -3.97 -7.15
C ALA A 189 11.97 -2.80 -7.48
N VAL A 190 11.40 -1.66 -7.90
CA VAL A 190 12.13 -0.40 -8.08
C VAL A 190 11.65 0.59 -7.03
N SER A 191 12.54 1.00 -6.13
CA SER A 191 12.26 2.09 -5.19
C SER A 191 12.14 3.41 -5.95
N VAL A 192 11.04 4.13 -5.72
CA VAL A 192 10.73 5.40 -6.40
C VAL A 192 11.39 6.59 -5.70
N THR A 193 11.66 6.46 -4.41
CA THR A 193 12.25 7.51 -3.57
C THR A 193 13.76 7.41 -3.44
N GLN A 194 14.34 6.23 -3.69
CA GLN A 194 15.77 6.02 -3.76
C GLN A 194 16.04 5.29 -5.09
N MET A 195 16.78 5.89 -6.03
CA MET A 195 17.31 5.14 -7.18
C MET A 195 18.44 4.20 -6.70
N ALA A 196 18.11 3.28 -5.80
CA ALA A 196 18.96 2.25 -5.24
C ALA A 196 18.12 0.98 -5.05
N LEU A 197 18.62 -0.14 -5.58
CA LEU A 197 18.08 -1.48 -5.37
C LEU A 197 18.50 -1.97 -3.98
N PHE A 198 17.77 -1.63 -2.92
CA PHE A 198 17.91 -2.32 -1.64
C PHE A 198 16.57 -2.40 -0.91
N GLY A 199 16.21 -3.62 -0.51
CA GLY A 199 15.02 -3.91 0.28
C GLY A 199 14.57 -5.35 0.06
N PHE A 200 15.19 -6.30 0.77
CA PHE A 200 14.59 -7.63 0.92
C PHE A 200 13.34 -7.47 1.79
N VAL A 201 12.16 -7.48 1.16
CA VAL A 201 10.93 -7.87 1.87
C VAL A 201 10.97 -9.39 1.92
N ILE A 202 11.30 -9.94 3.09
CA ILE A 202 11.16 -11.39 3.30
C ILE A 202 9.66 -11.66 3.43
N TYR A 203 9.08 -12.25 2.39
CA TYR A 203 7.78 -12.90 2.48
C TYR A 203 7.99 -14.18 3.28
N VAL A 204 7.38 -14.28 4.46
CA VAL A 204 7.23 -15.55 5.19
C VAL A 204 5.83 -16.07 4.92
#